data_AF-F4RCC6-F1
#
_entry.id   AF-F4RCC6-F1
#
_cell.length_a   1.000
_cell.length_b   1.000
_cell.length_c   1.000
_cell.angle_alpha   90.00
_cell.angle_beta   90.00
_cell.angle_gamma   90.00
#
_symmetry.space_group_name_H-M   'P 1'
#
loop_
_entity.id
_entity.type
_entity.pdbx_description
1 polymer ?
#
loop_
_entity_poly.entity_id
_entity_poly.type
_entity_poly.pdbx_seq_one_letter_code
_entity_poly.pdbx_strand_id
1 'polypeptide(L)'
;MAANVPLPTSPILSPKDQDSTIERKSDLSSSDPSKGLTSPSSPATILQSQPIQENLNQTSRNPLDDIISALLPAFSNEESFDQLFNLLSSFASDPKTNTPNVAKLLELSNARKQRPEPLLPTQPGPSTQSERDANDAKAETEALYAKEIETLKAEVNQLQSKVKVEEDKRSKSISLLRAVRQKLVQTEKDKTTLETTFNEFQTESNNKLSELQKEKSRLEEELSKSRIAQEQQLSKMRHSFDREIQSMRTQFERDATTKKSQYELDAITGKAAYERETAARNTKISQLEARLREMSAERDNLFERIQTQQAEIETTTTRHDEIQGKAGELQHQLSDAQDRLTTLLEEVENLRQVSSTQGKGEDGYRRLLSELQSQHLTQTTILNTRISQLEKERTDLEHELGDTLKQRLKDIELMRSEAHIKSLEYADSLQNMAERNEQILKSAAQIKTLQDQIAAAEKARATQNDSLTQLTKELQTIKVESSTRASQIESLEKALKETQERESSIRSQAQTLRDELRKVQSGVLSNENLRSKGVGYFANFSNTDSTPTPPSYPSKETTLERSSQSPPPESHDLTRSDAPSSTNDEAELNFEYLRNTLLQFLEHKDMRIVHTSLI
;
A
#
# COMPACT_ATOMS: atom_id res chain seq x y z
N MET A 1 66.55 21.00 58.53
CA MET A 1 65.88 22.19 59.08
C MET A 1 66.20 23.37 58.17
N ALA A 2 65.21 24.15 57.71
CA ALA A 2 65.35 25.36 56.86
C ALA A 2 66.07 25.14 55.50
N ALA A 3 65.86 25.91 54.43
CA ALA A 3 64.76 26.79 53.96
C ALA A 3 64.73 26.62 52.41
N ASN A 4 63.63 26.65 51.65
CA ASN A 4 62.55 27.64 51.49
C ASN A 4 63.00 28.98 50.85
N VAL A 5 62.12 29.64 50.08
CA VAL A 5 62.29 30.89 49.27
C VAL A 5 62.80 30.64 47.81
N PRO A 6 62.30 31.36 46.76
CA PRO A 6 61.79 30.66 45.55
C PRO A 6 62.25 31.18 44.15
N LEU A 7 61.47 30.77 43.13
CA LEU A 7 61.44 31.19 41.71
C LEU A 7 61.80 32.64 41.36
N PRO A 8 62.35 32.84 40.15
CA PRO A 8 62.05 33.98 39.27
C PRO A 8 61.26 33.54 38.03
N THR A 9 60.07 34.10 37.84
CA THR A 9 59.35 34.07 36.54
C THR A 9 59.72 35.31 35.71
N SER A 10 60.07 35.13 34.44
CA SER A 10 60.32 36.24 33.50
C SER A 10 59.45 36.10 32.25
N PRO A 11 58.71 37.15 31.82
CA PRO A 11 57.92 37.11 30.59
C PRO A 11 58.79 37.43 29.37
N ILE A 12 58.58 36.71 28.26
CA ILE A 12 59.12 37.08 26.95
C ILE A 12 58.01 37.78 26.17
N LEU A 13 58.27 39.03 25.77
CA LEU A 13 57.41 39.84 24.92
C LEU A 13 57.61 39.48 23.45
N SER A 14 56.54 39.61 22.65
CA SER A 14 56.54 39.37 21.21
C SER A 14 57.33 40.44 20.44
N PRO A 15 57.97 40.08 19.32
CA PRO A 15 58.03 40.93 18.13
C PRO A 15 56.71 40.83 17.36
N LYS A 16 56.29 41.93 16.75
CA LYS A 16 55.31 41.94 15.65
C LYS A 16 56.03 41.87 14.30
N ASP A 17 55.21 41.79 13.25
CA ASP A 17 55.50 42.20 11.87
C ASP A 17 56.55 41.37 11.09
N GLN A 18 56.06 40.60 10.11
CA GLN A 18 56.29 40.98 8.71
C GLN A 18 55.28 40.32 7.75
N ASP A 19 55.06 40.99 6.62
CA ASP A 19 54.13 40.58 5.57
C ASP A 19 54.50 39.28 4.86
N SER A 20 53.49 38.56 4.38
CA SER A 20 53.57 37.87 3.09
C SER A 20 52.17 37.61 2.53
N THR A 21 51.63 38.63 1.85
CA THR A 21 50.41 38.53 1.04
C THR A 21 50.54 37.43 0.00
N ILE A 22 49.71 36.39 0.08
CA ILE A 22 49.42 35.48 -1.03
C ILE A 22 47.91 35.43 -1.22
N GLU A 23 47.43 35.92 -2.36
CA GLU A 23 46.03 35.86 -2.73
C GLU A 23 45.57 34.40 -2.93
N ARG A 24 44.50 34.00 -2.24
CA ARG A 24 43.53 33.05 -2.79
C ARG A 24 42.13 33.54 -2.51
N LYS A 25 41.43 33.93 -3.58
CA LYS A 25 40.00 34.19 -3.56
C LYS A 25 39.27 32.88 -3.26
N SER A 26 38.42 32.90 -2.24
CA SER A 26 37.41 31.88 -1.99
C SER A 26 36.12 32.57 -1.57
N ASP A 27 35.42 33.14 -2.56
CA ASP A 27 34.06 33.62 -2.38
C ASP A 27 33.14 32.43 -2.05
N LEU A 28 32.64 32.36 -0.82
CA LEU A 28 31.43 31.62 -0.46
C LEU A 28 30.94 32.09 0.92
N SER A 29 29.79 32.78 0.94
CA SER A 29 29.28 33.45 2.14
C SER A 29 28.62 32.48 3.12
N SER A 30 29.24 32.26 4.28
CA SER A 30 28.62 31.56 5.41
C SER A 30 27.65 32.48 6.16
N SER A 31 26.40 32.57 5.69
CA SER A 31 25.33 33.27 6.41
C SER A 31 24.65 32.31 7.40
N ASP A 32 25.16 32.26 8.64
CA ASP A 32 24.59 31.48 9.73
C ASP A 32 23.83 32.38 10.74
N PRO A 33 22.49 32.28 10.83
CA PRO A 33 21.71 32.95 11.85
C PRO A 33 21.09 31.93 12.83
N SER A 34 21.91 31.34 13.70
CA SER A 34 21.50 30.43 14.78
C SER A 34 20.68 31.12 15.89
N LYS A 35 19.46 31.58 15.55
CA LYS A 35 18.44 32.00 16.51
C LYS A 35 17.64 30.80 17.00
N GLY A 36 17.66 30.58 18.32
CA GLY A 36 16.97 29.46 18.94
C GLY A 36 15.46 29.49 18.73
N LEU A 37 14.91 28.35 18.31
CA LEU A 37 13.48 28.06 18.33
C LEU A 37 13.21 26.97 19.36
N THR A 38 12.27 27.24 20.25
CA THR A 38 11.92 26.36 21.38
C THR A 38 11.28 25.06 20.91
N SER A 39 11.64 23.95 21.55
CA SER A 39 11.05 22.63 21.35
C SER A 39 9.52 22.65 21.48
N PRO A 40 8.74 22.22 20.47
CA PRO A 40 7.34 21.87 20.67
C PRO A 40 7.27 20.59 21.51
N SER A 41 6.59 20.65 22.66
CA SER A 41 6.37 19.48 23.51
C SER A 41 5.50 18.45 22.79
N SER A 42 5.98 17.21 22.68
CA SER A 42 5.14 16.10 22.22
C SER A 42 4.01 15.87 23.23
N PRO A 43 2.73 15.91 22.84
CA PRO A 43 1.64 15.51 23.73
C PRO A 43 1.75 14.00 23.98
N ALA A 44 1.88 13.61 25.25
CA ALA A 44 1.86 12.22 25.64
C ALA A 44 0.44 11.66 25.50
N THR A 45 0.09 11.15 24.32
CA THR A 45 -1.19 10.48 24.07
C THR A 45 -1.22 9.16 24.83
N ILE A 46 -1.72 9.21 26.07
CA ILE A 46 -2.07 8.02 26.86
C ILE A 46 -3.24 7.34 26.15
N LEU A 47 -2.94 6.36 25.29
CA LEU A 47 -3.94 5.45 24.74
C LEU A 47 -4.35 4.46 25.83
N GLN A 48 -5.21 4.95 26.72
CA GLN A 48 -5.85 4.15 27.75
C GLN A 48 -6.74 3.10 27.08
N SER A 49 -6.36 1.83 27.21
CA SER A 49 -7.08 0.69 26.65
C SER A 49 -8.43 0.49 27.35
N GLN A 50 -9.49 1.13 26.84
CA GLN A 50 -10.86 0.75 27.16
C GLN A 50 -11.36 -0.28 26.14
N PRO A 51 -12.04 -1.35 26.58
CA PRO A 51 -12.65 -2.31 25.67
C PRO A 51 -13.89 -1.68 25.02
N ILE A 52 -13.89 -1.54 23.70
CA ILE A 52 -15.12 -1.28 22.95
C ILE A 52 -15.96 -2.56 23.01
N GLN A 53 -16.94 -2.59 23.92
CA GLN A 53 -18.02 -3.56 23.86
C GLN A 53 -18.92 -3.19 22.68
N GLU A 54 -18.60 -3.70 21.48
CA GLU A 54 -19.53 -3.62 20.36
C GLU A 54 -20.83 -4.34 20.73
N ASN A 55 -21.93 -3.62 20.56
CA ASN A 55 -23.24 -4.03 21.04
C ASN A 55 -23.84 -5.09 20.10
N LEU A 56 -23.41 -6.35 20.26
CA LEU A 56 -24.01 -7.51 19.63
C LEU A 56 -25.40 -7.84 20.23
N ASN A 57 -26.32 -6.87 20.15
CA ASN A 57 -27.75 -7.17 20.03
C ASN A 57 -28.04 -7.72 18.62
N GLN A 58 -27.34 -8.80 18.25
CA GLN A 58 -27.85 -9.72 17.26
C GLN A 58 -29.06 -10.40 17.90
N THR A 59 -30.26 -9.97 17.52
CA THR A 59 -31.49 -10.69 17.82
C THR A 59 -31.37 -12.08 17.23
N SER A 60 -30.97 -13.06 18.05
CA SER A 60 -30.83 -14.44 17.66
C SER A 60 -32.22 -15.02 17.42
N ARG A 61 -32.78 -14.76 16.24
CA ARG A 61 -33.88 -15.57 15.70
C ARG A 61 -33.42 -17.02 15.78
N ASN A 62 -34.14 -17.83 16.56
CA ASN A 62 -33.86 -19.24 16.61
C ASN A 62 -34.06 -19.78 15.19
N PRO A 63 -33.05 -20.43 14.56
CA PRO A 63 -33.20 -20.93 13.19
C PRO A 63 -34.36 -21.94 13.07
N LEU A 64 -34.77 -22.53 14.20
CA LEU A 64 -36.02 -23.28 14.36
C LEU A 64 -37.29 -22.51 13.93
N ASP A 65 -37.47 -21.23 14.30
CA ASP A 65 -38.70 -20.49 13.93
C ASP A 65 -38.76 -20.21 12.42
N ASP A 66 -37.63 -19.88 11.79
CA ASP A 66 -37.57 -19.68 10.33
C ASP A 66 -37.72 -21.03 9.58
N ILE A 67 -37.18 -22.14 10.10
CA ILE A 67 -37.39 -23.51 9.57
C ILE A 67 -38.86 -23.95 9.69
N ILE A 68 -39.49 -23.75 10.86
CA ILE A 68 -40.90 -24.07 11.10
C ILE A 68 -41.80 -23.26 10.15
N SER A 69 -41.49 -21.97 9.98
CA SER A 69 -42.22 -21.08 9.06
C SER A 69 -42.10 -21.53 7.60
N ALA A 70 -40.94 -22.02 7.17
CA ALA A 70 -40.72 -22.53 5.82
C ALA A 70 -41.41 -23.88 5.55
N LEU A 71 -41.63 -24.70 6.58
CA LEU A 71 -42.23 -26.04 6.45
C LEU A 71 -43.76 -26.06 6.49
N LEU A 72 -44.41 -25.01 7.01
CA LEU A 72 -45.88 -24.93 7.12
C LEU A 72 -46.66 -25.21 5.81
N PRO A 73 -46.21 -24.78 4.61
CA PRO A 73 -46.93 -25.02 3.36
C PRO A 73 -46.81 -26.44 2.78
N ALA A 74 -45.91 -27.29 3.30
CA ALA A 74 -45.46 -28.50 2.61
C ALA A 74 -46.27 -29.78 2.89
N PHE A 75 -47.17 -29.77 3.88
CA PHE A 75 -47.81 -30.98 4.40
C PHE A 75 -49.27 -31.15 3.96
N SER A 76 -49.44 -31.67 2.74
CA SER A 76 -50.74 -32.05 2.17
C SER A 76 -51.13 -33.52 2.44
N ASN A 77 -50.17 -34.37 2.80
CA ASN A 77 -50.37 -35.82 2.98
C ASN A 77 -50.59 -36.19 4.44
N GLU A 78 -51.43 -37.19 4.68
CA GLU A 78 -51.89 -37.57 6.01
C GLU A 78 -50.81 -38.31 6.83
N GLU A 79 -50.03 -39.19 6.19
CA GLU A 79 -48.94 -39.94 6.85
C GLU A 79 -47.83 -39.04 7.42
N SER A 80 -47.50 -37.94 6.73
CA SER A 80 -46.48 -36.99 7.20
C SER A 80 -46.99 -36.08 8.32
N PHE A 81 -48.30 -35.95 8.51
CA PHE A 81 -48.89 -35.25 9.65
C PHE A 81 -48.70 -36.01 10.97
N ASP A 82 -48.95 -37.32 11.01
CA ASP A 82 -48.71 -38.13 12.22
C ASP A 82 -47.21 -38.28 12.54
N GLN A 83 -46.32 -38.33 11.54
CA GLN A 83 -44.87 -38.26 11.78
C GLN A 83 -44.48 -36.93 12.45
N LEU A 84 -44.97 -35.80 11.93
CA LEU A 84 -44.71 -34.47 12.48
C LEU A 84 -45.32 -34.28 13.87
N PHE A 85 -46.49 -34.87 14.15
CA PHE A 85 -47.12 -34.86 15.47
C PHE A 85 -46.29 -35.61 16.53
N ASN A 86 -45.76 -36.79 16.18
CA ASN A 86 -44.87 -37.55 17.07
C ASN A 86 -43.55 -36.81 17.32
N LEU A 87 -43.00 -36.16 16.30
CA LEU A 87 -41.75 -35.38 16.41
C LEU A 87 -41.95 -34.12 17.28
N LEU A 88 -43.05 -33.37 17.10
CA LEU A 88 -43.44 -32.26 17.98
C LEU A 88 -43.67 -32.72 19.44
N SER A 89 -44.30 -33.87 19.63
CA SER A 89 -44.50 -34.45 20.98
C SER A 89 -43.15 -34.79 21.64
N SER A 90 -42.16 -35.25 20.88
CA SER A 90 -40.80 -35.47 21.41
C SER A 90 -40.12 -34.16 21.84
N PHE A 91 -40.18 -33.09 21.02
CA PHE A 91 -39.62 -31.79 21.37
C PHE A 91 -40.33 -31.08 22.53
N ALA A 92 -41.62 -31.36 22.75
CA ALA A 92 -42.36 -30.87 23.92
C ALA A 92 -41.92 -31.55 25.23
N SER A 93 -41.30 -32.74 25.15
CA SER A 93 -40.84 -33.50 26.32
C SER A 93 -39.45 -33.10 26.84
N ASP A 94 -38.60 -32.48 26.02
CA ASP A 94 -37.31 -31.93 26.46
C ASP A 94 -37.49 -30.46 26.92
N PRO A 95 -37.17 -30.13 28.19
CA PRO A 95 -37.35 -28.78 28.74
C PRO A 95 -36.45 -27.71 28.08
N LYS A 96 -35.49 -28.07 27.23
CA LYS A 96 -34.64 -27.12 26.48
C LYS A 96 -35.24 -26.71 25.13
N THR A 97 -36.17 -27.48 24.58
CA THR A 97 -36.80 -27.21 23.26
C THR A 97 -38.27 -26.82 23.35
N ASN A 98 -38.89 -26.93 24.53
CA ASN A 98 -40.29 -26.57 24.76
C ASN A 98 -40.48 -25.03 24.77
N THR A 99 -40.61 -24.44 23.58
CA THR A 99 -40.94 -23.02 23.39
C THR A 99 -42.45 -22.82 23.31
N PRO A 100 -42.99 -21.61 23.61
CA PRO A 100 -44.43 -21.35 23.51
C PRO A 100 -45.00 -21.56 22.09
N ASN A 101 -44.16 -21.46 21.04
CA ASN A 101 -44.57 -21.76 19.67
C ASN A 101 -44.83 -23.27 19.47
N VAL A 102 -43.99 -24.14 20.05
CA VAL A 102 -44.18 -25.61 20.01
C VAL A 102 -45.46 -26.01 20.75
N ALA A 103 -45.69 -25.46 21.94
CA ALA A 103 -46.92 -25.71 22.70
C ALA A 103 -48.19 -25.31 21.91
N LYS A 104 -48.17 -24.15 21.26
CA LYS A 104 -49.29 -23.63 20.47
C LYS A 104 -49.54 -24.40 19.17
N LEU A 105 -48.49 -24.96 18.55
CA LEU A 105 -48.61 -25.89 17.42
C LEU A 105 -49.19 -27.24 17.84
N LEU A 106 -48.83 -27.74 19.02
CA LEU A 106 -49.39 -28.97 19.58
C LEU A 106 -50.89 -28.81 19.89
N GLU A 107 -51.30 -27.66 20.42
CA GLU A 107 -52.70 -27.29 20.67
C GLU A 107 -53.53 -27.25 19.37
N LEU A 108 -53.03 -26.55 18.34
CA LEU A 108 -53.69 -26.48 17.02
C LEU A 108 -53.78 -27.85 16.33
N SER A 109 -52.77 -28.72 16.51
CA SER A 109 -52.78 -30.08 15.96
C SER A 109 -53.83 -30.97 16.63
N ASN A 110 -53.93 -30.91 17.96
CA ASN A 110 -54.96 -31.63 18.73
C ASN A 110 -56.39 -31.18 18.36
N ALA A 111 -56.61 -29.88 18.14
CA ALA A 111 -57.91 -29.35 17.71
C ALA A 111 -58.39 -29.91 16.36
N ARG A 112 -57.48 -30.35 15.48
CA ARG A 112 -57.82 -30.93 14.17
C ARG A 112 -58.29 -32.39 14.27
N LYS A 113 -57.98 -33.11 15.36
CA LYS A 113 -58.25 -34.56 15.53
C LYS A 113 -59.63 -34.89 16.11
N GLN A 114 -60.53 -33.90 16.26
CA GLN A 114 -61.84 -34.04 16.91
C GLN A 114 -63.06 -33.61 16.06
N ARG A 115 -63.04 -33.81 14.72
CA ARG A 115 -64.17 -33.46 13.85
C ARG A 115 -64.84 -34.71 13.24
N PRO A 116 -66.04 -35.12 13.71
CA PRO A 116 -66.76 -36.25 13.13
C PRO A 116 -67.53 -35.88 11.84
N GLU A 117 -67.40 -36.72 10.82
CA GLU A 117 -68.20 -36.72 9.58
C GLU A 117 -69.52 -37.50 9.77
N PRO A 118 -70.68 -36.97 9.32
CA PRO A 118 -71.92 -37.73 9.19
C PRO A 118 -72.13 -38.26 7.76
N LEU A 119 -72.34 -39.58 7.64
CA LEU A 119 -72.44 -40.31 6.36
C LEU A 119 -73.72 -40.03 5.55
N LEU A 120 -73.58 -40.07 4.21
CA LEU A 120 -74.66 -40.31 3.24
C LEU A 120 -74.58 -41.74 2.67
N PRO A 121 -75.72 -42.42 2.45
CA PRO A 121 -75.81 -43.58 1.54
C PRO A 121 -76.74 -43.34 0.32
N THR A 122 -76.72 -44.29 -0.63
CA THR A 122 -76.93 -44.00 -2.07
C THR A 122 -77.92 -44.95 -2.77
N GLN A 123 -78.72 -44.44 -3.74
CA GLN A 123 -79.47 -45.19 -4.80
C GLN A 123 -80.62 -46.16 -4.37
N PRO A 124 -81.41 -46.76 -5.30
CA PRO A 124 -81.97 -46.30 -6.60
C PRO A 124 -83.52 -46.51 -6.74
N GLY A 125 -84.13 -46.25 -7.92
CA GLY A 125 -85.55 -46.56 -8.26
C GLY A 125 -85.72 -47.89 -9.03
N PRO A 126 -86.77 -48.15 -9.87
CA PRO A 126 -88.00 -47.39 -10.25
C PRO A 126 -89.32 -48.26 -10.25
N SER A 127 -90.47 -47.82 -10.83
CA SER A 127 -91.41 -48.60 -11.73
C SER A 127 -92.90 -48.12 -11.87
N THR A 128 -93.34 -47.89 -13.13
CA THR A 128 -94.64 -48.16 -13.85
C THR A 128 -96.08 -48.17 -13.26
N GLN A 129 -97.03 -47.60 -14.07
CA GLN A 129 -98.46 -48.00 -14.32
C GLN A 129 -99.51 -47.75 -13.19
N SER A 130 -100.85 -47.65 -13.41
CA SER A 130 -101.71 -47.85 -14.61
C SER A 130 -103.00 -46.97 -14.65
N GLU A 131 -103.92 -47.31 -15.58
CA GLU A 131 -105.25 -46.75 -15.96
C GLU A 131 -106.41 -47.04 -14.93
N ARG A 132 -107.73 -46.83 -15.12
CA ARG A 132 -108.63 -46.41 -16.26
C ARG A 132 -110.07 -46.02 -15.79
N ASP A 133 -110.92 -45.61 -16.75
CA ASP A 133 -112.38 -45.84 -16.91
C ASP A 133 -113.43 -45.23 -15.93
N ALA A 134 -114.75 -45.19 -16.21
CA ALA A 134 -115.54 -44.95 -17.46
C ALA A 134 -117.08 -44.99 -17.18
N ASN A 135 -117.90 -44.55 -18.17
CA ASN A 135 -119.23 -45.10 -18.55
C ASN A 135 -120.45 -44.96 -17.58
N ASP A 136 -121.74 -44.98 -17.99
CA ASP A 136 -122.45 -44.70 -19.27
C ASP A 136 -124.00 -44.67 -19.05
N ALA A 137 -124.81 -44.59 -20.13
CA ALA A 137 -126.24 -44.97 -20.29
C ALA A 137 -127.33 -43.96 -19.84
N LYS A 138 -128.58 -43.86 -20.36
CA LYS A 138 -129.44 -44.28 -21.53
C LYS A 138 -130.91 -44.05 -21.05
N ALA A 139 -132.00 -44.05 -21.84
CA ALA A 139 -132.30 -43.69 -23.23
C ALA A 139 -133.85 -43.78 -23.47
N GLU A 140 -134.43 -42.92 -24.32
CA GLU A 140 -135.85 -42.89 -24.74
C GLU A 140 -136.01 -41.91 -25.94
N THR A 141 -136.92 -42.01 -26.92
CA THR A 141 -137.82 -43.12 -27.39
C THR A 141 -138.31 -42.84 -28.83
N GLU A 142 -138.68 -43.90 -29.57
CA GLU A 142 -138.97 -43.99 -31.03
C GLU A 142 -139.93 -42.98 -31.74
N ALA A 143 -140.47 -41.94 -31.07
CA ALA A 143 -141.46 -41.02 -31.68
C ALA A 143 -140.93 -39.63 -32.03
N LEU A 144 -139.76 -39.23 -31.52
CA LEU A 144 -139.05 -38.03 -31.98
C LEU A 144 -138.40 -38.23 -33.37
N TYR A 145 -138.34 -39.48 -33.85
CA TYR A 145 -137.25 -39.99 -34.70
C TYR A 145 -137.07 -39.34 -36.08
N ALA A 146 -138.06 -38.63 -36.63
CA ALA A 146 -137.85 -37.81 -37.84
C ALA A 146 -137.08 -36.51 -37.53
N LYS A 147 -137.45 -35.82 -36.44
CA LYS A 147 -136.66 -34.72 -35.87
C LYS A 147 -135.38 -35.25 -35.24
N GLU A 148 -135.38 -36.43 -34.65
CA GLU A 148 -134.19 -37.04 -34.08
C GLU A 148 -133.17 -37.40 -35.17
N ILE A 149 -133.57 -37.85 -36.36
CA ILE A 149 -132.63 -38.00 -37.49
C ILE A 149 -132.06 -36.64 -37.94
N GLU A 150 -132.78 -35.53 -37.75
CA GLU A 150 -132.27 -34.19 -38.06
C GLU A 150 -131.40 -33.62 -36.92
N THR A 151 -131.77 -33.78 -35.65
CA THR A 151 -130.93 -33.40 -34.50
C THR A 151 -129.74 -34.32 -34.36
N LEU A 152 -129.83 -35.62 -34.61
CA LEU A 152 -128.69 -36.55 -34.70
C LEU A 152 -127.81 -36.21 -35.91
N LYS A 153 -128.32 -35.66 -37.01
CA LYS A 153 -127.46 -35.11 -38.09
C LYS A 153 -126.79 -33.81 -37.66
N ALA A 154 -127.51 -32.92 -36.97
CA ALA A 154 -126.95 -31.69 -36.42
C ALA A 154 -125.91 -31.98 -35.33
N GLU A 155 -126.16 -32.98 -34.48
CA GLU A 155 -125.28 -33.49 -33.43
C GLU A 155 -124.13 -34.29 -34.01
N VAL A 156 -124.30 -35.10 -35.06
CA VAL A 156 -123.17 -35.71 -35.79
C VAL A 156 -122.31 -34.63 -36.43
N ASN A 157 -122.88 -33.56 -36.98
CA ASN A 157 -122.10 -32.40 -37.47
C ASN A 157 -121.46 -31.61 -36.32
N GLN A 158 -122.13 -31.47 -35.16
CA GLN A 158 -121.58 -30.81 -33.98
C GLN A 158 -120.50 -31.66 -33.30
N LEU A 159 -120.63 -32.99 -33.33
CA LEU A 159 -119.65 -33.96 -32.86
C LEU A 159 -118.50 -34.08 -33.85
N GLN A 160 -118.72 -34.03 -35.16
CA GLN A 160 -117.64 -33.94 -36.15
C GLN A 160 -116.87 -32.62 -36.04
N SER A 161 -117.52 -31.50 -35.75
CA SER A 161 -116.82 -30.23 -35.51
C SER A 161 -116.13 -30.19 -34.14
N LYS A 162 -116.73 -30.75 -33.09
CA LYS A 162 -116.05 -31.00 -31.79
C LYS A 162 -114.84 -31.93 -31.96
N VAL A 163 -114.99 -33.06 -32.68
CA VAL A 163 -113.91 -33.99 -33.00
C VAL A 163 -112.83 -33.30 -33.81
N LYS A 164 -113.14 -32.55 -34.86
CA LYS A 164 -112.14 -31.76 -35.59
C LYS A 164 -111.43 -30.75 -34.69
N VAL A 165 -112.14 -30.05 -33.80
CA VAL A 165 -111.51 -29.14 -32.81
C VAL A 165 -110.64 -29.89 -31.81
N GLU A 166 -111.02 -31.10 -31.37
CA GLU A 166 -110.20 -31.96 -30.51
C GLU A 166 -109.02 -32.60 -31.26
N GLU A 167 -109.15 -32.95 -32.54
CA GLU A 167 -108.05 -33.38 -33.41
C GLU A 167 -107.06 -32.24 -33.64
N ASP A 168 -107.56 -31.01 -33.83
CA ASP A 168 -106.74 -29.81 -33.99
C ASP A 168 -106.02 -29.45 -32.68
N LYS A 169 -106.70 -29.59 -31.52
CA LYS A 169 -106.09 -29.49 -30.18
C LYS A 169 -105.08 -30.61 -29.93
N ARG A 170 -105.37 -31.86 -30.30
CA ARG A 170 -104.44 -33.00 -30.20
C ARG A 170 -103.22 -32.77 -31.08
N SER A 171 -103.41 -32.33 -32.32
CA SER A 171 -102.34 -31.99 -33.27
C SER A 171 -101.46 -30.86 -32.74
N LYS A 172 -102.06 -29.77 -32.24
CA LYS A 172 -101.35 -28.65 -31.60
C LYS A 172 -100.61 -29.09 -30.33
N SER A 173 -101.22 -29.92 -29.48
CA SER A 173 -100.58 -30.50 -28.28
C SER A 173 -99.45 -31.45 -28.63
N ILE A 174 -99.58 -32.29 -29.66
CA ILE A 174 -98.52 -33.18 -30.16
C ILE A 174 -97.38 -32.36 -30.77
N SER A 175 -97.69 -31.29 -31.50
CA SER A 175 -96.70 -30.36 -32.06
C SER A 175 -95.96 -29.60 -30.95
N LEU A 176 -96.68 -29.14 -29.92
CA LEU A 176 -96.09 -28.53 -28.72
C LEU A 176 -95.23 -29.54 -27.94
N LEU A 177 -95.68 -30.78 -27.75
CA LEU A 177 -94.90 -31.86 -27.13
C LEU A 177 -93.65 -32.21 -27.94
N ARG A 178 -93.72 -32.19 -29.29
CA ARG A 178 -92.54 -32.32 -30.16
C ARG A 178 -91.60 -31.14 -29.98
N ALA A 179 -92.09 -29.91 -29.97
CA ALA A 179 -91.28 -28.71 -29.78
C ALA A 179 -90.63 -28.64 -28.38
N VAL A 180 -91.35 -29.05 -27.33
CA VAL A 180 -90.85 -29.16 -25.96
C VAL A 180 -89.82 -30.29 -25.85
N ARG A 181 -90.07 -31.46 -26.43
CA ARG A 181 -89.10 -32.58 -26.46
C ARG A 181 -87.85 -32.22 -27.26
N GLN A 182 -88.00 -31.55 -28.41
CA GLN A 182 -86.88 -31.09 -29.22
C GLN A 182 -86.08 -30.00 -28.50
N LYS A 183 -86.74 -29.07 -27.81
CA LYS A 183 -86.06 -28.10 -26.93
C LYS A 183 -85.35 -28.78 -25.77
N LEU A 184 -85.97 -29.76 -25.10
CA LEU A 184 -85.33 -30.53 -24.03
C LEU A 184 -84.07 -31.22 -24.52
N VAL A 185 -84.17 -32.03 -25.59
CA VAL A 185 -83.02 -32.72 -26.20
C VAL A 185 -81.96 -31.73 -26.69
N GLN A 186 -82.34 -30.56 -27.20
CA GLN A 186 -81.38 -29.52 -27.56
C GLN A 186 -80.72 -28.91 -26.32
N THR A 187 -81.45 -28.60 -25.24
CA THR A 187 -80.86 -28.09 -23.99
C THR A 187 -80.01 -29.14 -23.26
N GLU A 188 -80.34 -30.42 -23.36
CA GLU A 188 -79.51 -31.53 -22.89
C GLU A 188 -78.21 -31.60 -23.70
N LYS A 189 -78.30 -31.51 -25.03
CA LYS A 189 -77.13 -31.47 -25.92
C LYS A 189 -76.26 -30.24 -25.64
N ASP A 190 -76.85 -29.05 -25.58
CA ASP A 190 -76.16 -27.79 -25.30
C ASP A 190 -75.49 -27.83 -23.91
N LYS A 191 -76.20 -28.37 -22.89
CA LYS A 191 -75.61 -28.65 -21.58
C LYS A 191 -74.41 -29.59 -21.71
N THR A 192 -74.52 -30.72 -22.40
CA THR A 192 -73.38 -31.65 -22.55
C THR A 192 -72.20 -31.00 -23.27
N THR A 193 -72.41 -30.12 -24.26
CA THR A 193 -71.31 -29.40 -24.91
C THR A 193 -70.70 -28.30 -24.03
N LEU A 194 -71.49 -27.65 -23.16
CA LEU A 194 -70.97 -26.73 -22.15
C LEU A 194 -70.20 -27.48 -21.06
N GLU A 195 -70.65 -28.69 -20.69
CA GLU A 195 -70.04 -29.55 -19.69
C GLU A 195 -68.74 -30.19 -20.22
N THR A 196 -68.65 -30.58 -21.51
CA THR A 196 -67.36 -30.98 -22.10
C THR A 196 -66.40 -29.81 -22.22
N THR A 197 -66.82 -28.67 -22.77
CA THR A 197 -65.92 -27.49 -22.91
C THR A 197 -65.48 -26.91 -21.57
N PHE A 198 -66.31 -26.98 -20.53
CA PHE A 198 -65.91 -26.61 -19.17
C PHE A 198 -64.89 -27.60 -18.59
N ASN A 199 -65.09 -28.91 -18.77
CA ASN A 199 -64.13 -29.92 -18.33
C ASN A 199 -62.80 -29.81 -19.10
N GLU A 200 -62.84 -29.59 -20.42
CA GLU A 200 -61.68 -29.31 -21.27
C GLU A 200 -60.91 -28.09 -20.74
N PHE A 201 -61.58 -26.95 -20.57
CA PHE A 201 -60.99 -25.73 -20.01
C PHE A 201 -60.41 -25.94 -18.61
N GLN A 202 -61.09 -26.72 -17.75
CA GLN A 202 -60.59 -27.02 -16.40
C GLN A 202 -59.36 -27.95 -16.45
N THR A 203 -59.30 -28.92 -17.37
CA THR A 203 -58.09 -29.72 -17.58
C THR A 203 -56.95 -28.89 -18.17
N GLU A 204 -57.22 -27.99 -19.12
CA GLU A 204 -56.20 -27.10 -19.69
C GLU A 204 -55.65 -26.13 -18.64
N SER A 205 -56.52 -25.57 -17.80
CA SER A 205 -56.15 -24.71 -16.67
C SER A 205 -55.31 -25.47 -15.63
N ASN A 206 -55.70 -26.70 -15.27
CA ASN A 206 -54.92 -27.55 -14.37
C ASN A 206 -53.56 -27.95 -14.97
N ASN A 207 -53.50 -28.23 -16.27
CA ASN A 207 -52.25 -28.54 -16.98
C ASN A 207 -51.32 -27.33 -16.97
N LYS A 208 -51.81 -26.14 -17.33
CA LYS A 208 -51.07 -24.87 -17.26
C LYS A 208 -50.59 -24.54 -15.85
N LEU A 209 -51.41 -24.80 -14.83
CA LEU A 209 -51.00 -24.65 -13.42
C LEU A 209 -49.89 -25.64 -13.04
N SER A 210 -49.95 -26.89 -13.52
CA SER A 210 -48.89 -27.89 -13.32
C SER A 210 -47.58 -27.53 -14.06
N GLU A 211 -47.68 -26.97 -15.27
CA GLU A 211 -46.52 -26.48 -16.03
C GLU A 211 -45.87 -25.28 -15.33
N LEU A 212 -46.65 -24.27 -14.92
CA LEU A 212 -46.14 -23.13 -14.15
C LEU A 212 -45.53 -23.55 -12.80
N GLN A 213 -46.07 -24.59 -12.14
CA GLN A 213 -45.45 -25.16 -10.93
C GLN A 213 -44.11 -25.84 -11.22
N LYS A 214 -43.99 -26.58 -12.34
CA LYS A 214 -42.73 -27.20 -12.78
C LYS A 214 -41.70 -26.13 -13.14
N GLU A 215 -42.07 -25.14 -13.95
CA GLU A 215 -41.20 -24.02 -14.32
C GLU A 215 -40.75 -23.22 -13.10
N LYS A 216 -41.67 -22.91 -12.16
CA LYS A 216 -41.31 -22.29 -10.88
C LYS A 216 -40.28 -23.13 -10.13
N SER A 217 -40.53 -24.43 -9.93
CA SER A 217 -39.60 -25.30 -9.19
C SER A 217 -38.23 -25.40 -9.86
N ARG A 218 -38.19 -25.37 -11.20
CA ARG A 218 -36.96 -25.34 -11.99
C ARG A 218 -36.21 -24.02 -11.83
N LEU A 219 -36.90 -22.88 -11.88
CA LEU A 219 -36.29 -21.57 -11.67
C LEU A 219 -35.76 -21.40 -10.22
N GLU A 220 -36.48 -21.93 -9.23
CA GLU A 220 -36.01 -22.01 -7.84
C GLU A 220 -34.75 -22.89 -7.72
N GLU A 221 -34.71 -24.03 -8.42
CA GLU A 221 -33.53 -24.90 -8.48
C GLU A 221 -32.33 -24.21 -9.18
N GLU A 222 -32.53 -23.58 -10.34
CA GLU A 222 -31.50 -22.85 -11.09
C GLU A 222 -30.96 -21.64 -10.30
N LEU A 223 -31.83 -20.91 -9.58
CA LEU A 223 -31.43 -19.82 -8.67
C LEU A 223 -30.61 -20.37 -7.49
N SER A 224 -31.02 -21.50 -6.89
CA SER A 224 -30.26 -22.15 -5.82
C SER A 224 -28.86 -22.59 -6.29
N LYS A 225 -28.76 -23.20 -7.48
CA LYS A 225 -27.49 -23.61 -8.12
C LYS A 225 -26.59 -22.40 -8.38
N SER A 226 -27.15 -21.30 -8.89
CA SER A 226 -26.43 -20.04 -9.13
C SER A 226 -25.88 -19.46 -7.82
N ARG A 227 -26.69 -19.39 -6.77
CA ARG A 227 -26.28 -18.91 -5.44
C ARG A 227 -25.16 -19.77 -4.84
N ILE A 228 -25.28 -21.09 -4.90
CA ILE A 228 -24.24 -22.03 -4.44
C ILE A 228 -22.94 -21.85 -5.25
N ALA A 229 -23.02 -21.67 -6.57
CA ALA A 229 -21.86 -21.44 -7.41
C ALA A 229 -21.15 -20.11 -7.09
N GLN A 230 -21.91 -19.03 -6.86
CA GLN A 230 -21.38 -17.74 -6.41
C GLN A 230 -20.71 -17.84 -5.04
N GLU A 231 -21.34 -18.53 -4.07
CA GLU A 231 -20.77 -18.73 -2.73
C GLU A 231 -19.49 -19.58 -2.78
N GLN A 232 -19.44 -20.61 -3.64
CA GLN A 232 -18.21 -21.38 -3.89
C GLN A 232 -17.11 -20.53 -4.56
N GLN A 233 -17.44 -19.60 -5.46
CA GLN A 233 -16.47 -18.68 -6.06
C GLN A 233 -15.94 -17.68 -5.03
N LEU A 234 -16.82 -17.06 -4.24
CA LEU A 234 -16.43 -16.16 -3.13
C LEU A 234 -15.57 -16.88 -2.09
N SER A 235 -15.92 -18.12 -1.74
CA SER A 235 -15.11 -18.96 -0.84
C SER A 235 -13.73 -19.25 -1.42
N LYS A 236 -13.62 -19.62 -2.71
CA LYS A 236 -12.33 -19.83 -3.39
C LYS A 236 -11.47 -18.56 -3.40
N MET A 237 -12.06 -17.39 -3.69
CA MET A 237 -11.34 -16.11 -3.69
C MET A 237 -10.86 -15.70 -2.29
N ARG A 238 -11.66 -15.93 -1.23
CA ARG A 238 -11.21 -15.73 0.15
C ARG A 238 -10.01 -16.62 0.46
N HIS A 239 -10.09 -17.93 0.19
CA HIS A 239 -8.99 -18.87 0.42
C HIS A 239 -7.73 -18.56 -0.42
N SER A 240 -7.83 -17.91 -1.59
CA SER A 240 -6.63 -17.43 -2.31
C SER A 240 -6.02 -16.19 -1.66
N PHE A 241 -6.83 -15.20 -1.26
CA PHE A 241 -6.33 -14.01 -0.57
C PHE A 241 -5.74 -14.35 0.82
N ASP A 242 -6.35 -15.24 1.59
CA ASP A 242 -5.83 -15.69 2.88
C ASP A 242 -4.44 -16.35 2.73
N ARG A 243 -4.25 -17.15 1.68
CA ARG A 243 -2.94 -17.76 1.34
C ARG A 243 -1.92 -16.73 0.87
N GLU A 244 -2.34 -15.74 0.07
CA GLU A 244 -1.47 -14.66 -0.40
C GLU A 244 -1.00 -13.77 0.75
N ILE A 245 -1.91 -13.37 1.64
CA ILE A 245 -1.63 -12.62 2.87
C ILE A 245 -0.69 -13.42 3.78
N GLN A 246 -0.93 -14.72 3.96
CA GLN A 246 -0.03 -15.58 4.74
C GLN A 246 1.35 -15.69 4.09
N SER A 247 1.42 -15.84 2.76
CA SER A 247 2.68 -15.88 2.00
C SER A 247 3.48 -14.58 2.19
N MET A 248 2.88 -13.42 1.90
CA MET A 248 3.50 -12.11 2.11
C MET A 248 3.96 -11.91 3.55
N ARG A 249 3.16 -12.32 4.56
CA ARG A 249 3.56 -12.25 5.97
C ARG A 249 4.82 -13.07 6.25
N THR A 250 4.89 -14.32 5.77
CA THR A 250 6.09 -15.14 5.95
C THR A 250 7.31 -14.62 5.18
N GLN A 251 7.09 -13.93 4.05
CA GLN A 251 8.15 -13.23 3.32
C GLN A 251 8.69 -12.05 4.12
N PHE A 252 7.83 -11.14 4.60
CA PHE A 252 8.26 -10.01 5.43
C PHE A 252 8.95 -10.45 6.73
N GLU A 253 8.52 -11.55 7.33
CA GLU A 253 9.15 -12.12 8.53
C GLU A 253 10.53 -12.72 8.23
N ARG A 254 10.70 -13.40 7.08
CA ARG A 254 12.01 -13.83 6.57
C ARG A 254 12.92 -12.63 6.24
N ASP A 255 12.42 -11.63 5.54
CA ASP A 255 13.20 -10.45 5.15
C ASP A 255 13.63 -9.61 6.37
N ALA A 256 12.76 -9.49 7.39
CA ALA A 256 13.08 -8.83 8.65
C ALA A 256 14.15 -9.59 9.46
N THR A 257 14.05 -10.92 9.55
CA THR A 257 15.06 -11.74 10.24
C THR A 257 16.39 -11.76 9.48
N THR A 258 16.39 -11.81 8.15
CA THR A 258 17.60 -11.67 7.32
C THR A 258 18.25 -10.30 7.49
N LYS A 259 17.49 -9.20 7.44
CA LYS A 259 18.02 -7.84 7.68
C LYS A 259 18.59 -7.69 9.09
N LYS A 260 17.93 -8.23 10.10
CA LYS A 260 18.45 -8.25 11.48
C LYS A 260 19.78 -8.98 11.56
N SER A 261 19.88 -10.19 10.98
CA SER A 261 21.13 -10.96 10.95
C SER A 261 22.25 -10.24 10.19
N GLN A 262 21.93 -9.47 9.15
CA GLN A 262 22.91 -8.67 8.43
C GLN A 262 23.44 -7.52 9.32
N TYR A 263 22.56 -6.74 9.96
CA TYR A 263 22.98 -5.66 10.86
C TYR A 263 23.79 -6.16 12.07
N GLU A 264 23.49 -7.36 12.60
CA GLU A 264 24.28 -7.99 13.65
C GLU A 264 25.68 -8.38 13.14
N LEU A 265 25.81 -8.92 11.92
CA LEU A 265 27.09 -9.23 11.28
C LEU A 265 27.91 -7.97 10.96
N ASP A 266 27.27 -6.92 10.45
CA ASP A 266 27.90 -5.63 10.14
C ASP A 266 28.41 -4.95 11.43
N ALA A 267 27.64 -5.00 12.52
CA ALA A 267 28.04 -4.48 13.82
C ALA A 267 29.24 -5.24 14.43
N ILE A 268 29.25 -6.58 14.32
CA ILE A 268 30.41 -7.40 14.73
C ILE A 268 31.63 -7.07 13.89
N THR A 269 31.47 -6.92 12.58
CA THR A 269 32.56 -6.61 11.64
C THR A 269 33.14 -5.21 11.89
N GLY A 270 32.28 -4.20 12.09
CA GLY A 270 32.69 -2.84 12.45
C GLY A 270 33.40 -2.77 13.80
N LYS A 271 32.90 -3.50 14.82
CA LYS A 271 33.57 -3.61 16.12
C LYS A 271 34.95 -4.25 15.98
N ALA A 272 35.08 -5.37 15.26
CA ALA A 272 36.37 -6.04 15.05
C ALA A 272 37.37 -5.18 14.25
N ALA A 273 36.89 -4.33 13.34
CA ALA A 273 37.73 -3.35 12.65
C ALA A 273 38.24 -2.26 13.60
N TYR A 274 37.36 -1.71 14.44
CA TYR A 274 37.72 -0.73 15.47
C TYR A 274 38.72 -1.29 16.49
N GLU A 275 38.51 -2.51 16.98
CA GLU A 275 39.43 -3.17 17.92
C GLU A 275 40.83 -3.37 17.31
N ARG A 276 40.93 -3.74 16.02
CA ARG A 276 42.21 -3.81 15.29
C ARG A 276 42.88 -2.44 15.16
N GLU A 277 42.11 -1.39 14.86
CA GLU A 277 42.66 -0.04 14.75
C GLU A 277 43.16 0.47 16.11
N THR A 278 42.39 0.25 17.19
CA THR A 278 42.80 0.58 18.56
C THR A 278 44.08 -0.17 18.96
N ALA A 279 44.18 -1.47 18.62
CA ALA A 279 45.40 -2.24 18.87
C ALA A 279 46.61 -1.67 18.10
N ALA A 280 46.47 -1.37 16.81
CA ALA A 280 47.54 -0.78 15.99
C ALA A 280 47.96 0.62 16.48
N ARG A 281 47.01 1.45 16.90
CA ARG A 281 47.27 2.75 17.54
C ARG A 281 48.05 2.57 18.85
N ASN A 282 47.67 1.61 19.70
CA ASN A 282 48.38 1.31 20.94
C ASN A 282 49.82 0.82 20.68
N THR A 283 50.05 -0.07 19.71
CA THR A 283 51.40 -0.49 19.31
C THR A 283 52.26 0.71 18.87
N LYS A 284 51.68 1.62 18.07
CA LYS A 284 52.38 2.85 17.64
C LYS A 284 52.69 3.80 18.82
N ILE A 285 51.81 3.90 19.81
CA ILE A 285 52.07 4.66 21.05
C ILE A 285 53.25 4.03 21.80
N SER A 286 53.24 2.72 22.03
CA SER A 286 54.35 2.03 22.72
C SER A 286 55.70 2.15 21.98
N GLN A 287 55.71 2.17 20.65
CA GLN A 287 56.90 2.43 19.84
C GLN A 287 57.42 3.88 20.02
N LEU A 288 56.52 4.87 20.02
CA LEU A 288 56.89 6.27 20.23
C LEU A 288 57.38 6.51 21.67
N GLU A 289 56.77 5.87 22.66
CA GLU A 289 57.26 5.90 24.05
C GLU A 289 58.65 5.25 24.20
N ALA A 290 58.90 4.12 23.53
CA ALA A 290 60.21 3.46 23.55
C ALA A 290 61.30 4.40 23.00
N ARG A 291 61.05 5.02 21.84
CA ARG A 291 61.96 6.00 21.24
C ARG A 291 62.12 7.27 22.09
N LEU A 292 61.09 7.69 22.83
CA LEU A 292 61.20 8.82 23.76
C LEU A 292 62.09 8.49 24.97
N ARG A 293 62.00 7.26 25.50
CA ARG A 293 62.91 6.76 26.56
C ARG A 293 64.35 6.66 26.06
N GLU A 294 64.54 6.17 24.84
CA GLU A 294 65.83 6.08 24.15
C GLU A 294 66.50 7.45 23.99
N MET A 295 65.83 8.43 23.37
CA MET A 295 66.38 9.79 23.24
C MET A 295 66.58 10.50 24.59
N SER A 296 65.81 10.15 25.63
CA SER A 296 66.08 10.64 27.00
C SER A 296 67.39 10.07 27.54
N ALA A 297 67.63 8.77 27.37
CA ALA A 297 68.87 8.13 27.78
C ALA A 297 70.07 8.66 26.97
N GLU A 298 69.92 8.91 25.66
CA GLU A 298 70.94 9.57 24.84
C GLU A 298 71.28 10.97 25.35
N ARG A 299 70.27 11.79 25.67
CA ARG A 299 70.46 13.11 26.29
C ARG A 299 71.24 13.00 27.60
N ASP A 300 70.87 12.06 28.46
CA ASP A 300 71.46 11.93 29.80
C ASP A 300 72.91 11.42 29.72
N ASN A 301 73.19 10.47 28.81
CA ASN A 301 74.55 10.03 28.47
C ASN A 301 75.42 11.18 27.88
N LEU A 302 74.83 12.04 27.04
CA LEU A 302 75.52 13.23 26.51
C LEU A 302 75.79 14.26 27.60
N PHE A 303 74.88 14.44 28.56
CA PHE A 303 75.08 15.32 29.71
C PHE A 303 76.20 14.80 30.63
N GLU A 304 76.22 13.50 30.94
CA GLU A 304 77.30 12.86 31.69
C GLU A 304 78.65 13.03 30.99
N ARG A 305 78.70 12.81 29.66
CA ARG A 305 79.92 13.03 28.86
C ARG A 305 80.40 14.48 28.87
N ILE A 306 79.49 15.46 28.83
CA ILE A 306 79.86 16.88 28.95
C ILE A 306 80.40 17.16 30.36
N GLN A 307 79.83 16.54 31.40
CA GLN A 307 80.28 16.67 32.77
C GLN A 307 81.67 16.04 33.00
N THR A 308 81.98 14.88 32.39
CA THR A 308 83.34 14.31 32.45
C THR A 308 84.35 15.16 31.70
N GLN A 309 84.00 15.67 30.51
CA GLN A 309 84.87 16.57 29.75
C GLN A 309 85.12 17.90 30.46
N GLN A 310 84.13 18.44 31.18
CA GLN A 310 84.32 19.63 32.02
C GLN A 310 85.31 19.36 33.17
N ALA A 311 85.19 18.22 33.85
CA ALA A 311 86.13 17.81 34.90
C ALA A 311 87.55 17.53 34.35
N GLU A 312 87.67 16.92 33.18
CA GLU A 312 88.94 16.75 32.46
C GLU A 312 89.58 18.13 32.18
N ILE A 313 88.82 19.07 31.63
CA ILE A 313 89.30 20.44 31.37
C ILE A 313 89.78 21.10 32.67
N GLU A 314 89.00 21.06 33.75
CA GLU A 314 89.37 21.63 35.06
C GLU A 314 90.65 20.99 35.65
N THR A 315 90.84 19.68 35.50
CA THR A 315 92.09 19.01 35.91
C THR A 315 93.28 19.34 35.00
N THR A 316 93.06 19.61 33.71
CA THR A 316 94.14 20.12 32.83
C THR A 316 94.51 21.58 33.12
N THR A 317 93.54 22.42 33.47
CA THR A 317 93.77 23.82 33.88
C THR A 317 94.56 23.89 35.17
N THR A 318 94.13 23.21 36.22
CA THR A 318 94.87 23.17 37.51
C THR A 318 96.28 22.59 37.35
N ARG A 319 96.47 21.59 36.48
CA ARG A 319 97.80 21.10 36.11
C ARG A 319 98.63 22.11 35.32
N HIS A 320 98.01 22.95 34.49
CA HIS A 320 98.69 24.04 33.80
C HIS A 320 99.16 25.10 34.81
N ASP A 321 98.29 25.51 35.73
CA ASP A 321 98.60 26.47 36.80
C ASP A 321 99.76 25.97 37.68
N GLU A 322 99.76 24.68 38.05
CA GLU A 322 100.88 24.02 38.74
C GLU A 322 102.21 24.11 37.96
N ILE A 323 102.17 23.86 36.64
CA ILE A 323 103.37 23.90 35.79
C ILE A 323 103.84 25.34 35.61
N GLN A 324 102.93 26.31 35.46
CA GLN A 324 103.23 27.72 35.38
C GLN A 324 103.84 28.25 36.69
N GLY A 325 103.33 27.84 37.84
CA GLY A 325 103.91 28.14 39.16
C GLY A 325 105.34 27.61 39.30
N LYS A 326 105.56 26.33 38.94
CA LYS A 326 106.90 25.70 38.95
C LYS A 326 107.86 26.36 37.95
N ALA A 327 107.38 26.78 36.79
CA ALA A 327 108.17 27.52 35.81
C ALA A 327 108.57 28.92 36.32
N GLY A 328 107.66 29.62 37.00
CA GLY A 328 107.95 30.88 37.68
C GLY A 328 108.97 30.72 38.81
N GLU A 329 108.85 29.68 39.63
CA GLU A 329 109.83 29.36 40.67
C GLU A 329 111.21 29.06 40.06
N LEU A 330 111.28 28.24 39.01
CA LEU A 330 112.53 27.97 38.29
C LEU A 330 113.11 29.23 37.62
N GLN A 331 112.27 30.16 37.15
CA GLN A 331 112.74 31.45 36.62
C GLN A 331 113.30 32.36 37.72
N HIS A 332 112.73 32.35 38.93
CA HIS A 332 113.31 33.02 40.09
C HIS A 332 114.64 32.35 40.50
N GLN A 333 114.69 31.02 40.59
CA GLN A 333 115.94 30.29 40.88
C GLN A 333 117.02 30.53 39.82
N LEU A 334 116.63 30.70 38.54
CA LEU A 334 117.54 31.10 37.46
C LEU A 334 118.05 32.54 37.64
N SER A 335 117.18 33.49 38.00
CA SER A 335 117.59 34.87 38.31
C SER A 335 118.56 34.90 39.49
N ASP A 336 118.20 34.26 40.61
CA ASP A 336 119.06 34.07 41.78
C ASP A 336 120.43 33.47 41.42
N ALA A 337 120.45 32.48 40.52
CA ALA A 337 121.69 31.86 40.04
C ALA A 337 122.47 32.78 39.08
N GLN A 338 121.78 33.62 38.30
CA GLN A 338 122.39 34.64 37.44
C GLN A 338 122.98 35.78 38.28
N ASP A 339 122.30 36.23 39.34
CA ASP A 339 122.79 37.25 40.28
C ASP A 339 123.96 36.73 41.13
N ARG A 340 123.94 35.43 41.47
CA ARG A 340 125.11 34.74 42.04
C ARG A 340 126.23 34.57 41.01
N LEU A 341 125.93 34.42 39.73
CA LEU A 341 126.95 34.35 38.68
C LEU A 341 127.52 35.72 38.31
N THR A 342 126.77 36.82 38.37
CA THR A 342 127.31 38.18 38.16
C THR A 342 128.19 38.58 39.32
N THR A 343 127.76 38.37 40.57
CA THR A 343 128.62 38.57 41.75
C THR A 343 129.85 37.65 41.74
N LEU A 344 129.72 36.37 41.39
CA LEU A 344 130.89 35.49 41.17
C LEU A 344 131.74 35.89 39.96
N LEU A 345 131.19 36.54 38.93
CA LEU A 345 131.97 37.07 37.81
C LEU A 345 132.69 38.37 38.18
N GLU A 346 132.13 39.20 39.05
CA GLU A 346 132.82 40.33 39.67
C GLU A 346 133.94 39.83 40.60
N GLU A 347 133.67 38.83 41.45
CA GLU A 347 134.70 38.14 42.24
C GLU A 347 135.76 37.49 41.34
N VAL A 348 135.39 36.85 40.23
CA VAL A 348 136.34 36.25 39.29
C VAL A 348 137.12 37.32 38.53
N GLU A 349 136.54 38.43 38.11
CA GLU A 349 137.28 39.52 37.45
C GLU A 349 138.28 40.17 38.42
N ASN A 350 137.87 40.38 39.68
CA ASN A 350 138.76 40.77 40.77
C ASN A 350 139.87 39.71 40.99
N LEU A 351 139.51 38.43 41.09
CA LEU A 351 140.44 37.32 41.23
C LEU A 351 141.31 37.11 39.97
N ARG A 352 140.94 37.64 38.81
CA ARG A 352 141.66 37.53 37.52
C ARG A 352 142.57 38.72 37.25
N GLN A 353 142.28 39.88 37.84
CA GLN A 353 143.32 40.87 38.14
C GLN A 353 144.40 40.25 39.05
N VAL A 354 144.00 39.44 40.04
CA VAL A 354 144.92 38.72 40.95
C VAL A 354 145.57 37.46 40.32
N SER A 355 144.91 36.77 39.38
CA SER A 355 145.37 35.52 38.74
C SER A 355 145.68 35.65 37.25
N SER A 356 146.03 36.87 36.82
CA SER A 356 146.84 37.10 35.61
C SER A 356 148.17 36.29 35.66
N THR A 357 148.61 35.93 36.87
CA THR A 357 149.60 34.87 37.09
C THR A 357 148.98 33.47 37.11
N GLN A 358 149.50 32.60 36.22
CA GLN A 358 149.48 31.13 36.29
C GLN A 358 148.18 30.41 35.83
N GLY A 359 148.31 29.23 35.21
CA GLY A 359 147.19 28.47 34.67
C GLY A 359 147.58 27.20 33.90
N LYS A 360 146.68 26.75 33.01
CA LYS A 360 146.63 25.46 32.26
C LYS A 360 146.16 24.24 33.07
N GLY A 361 145.41 23.37 32.39
CA GLY A 361 144.95 22.06 32.86
C GLY A 361 144.27 21.30 31.71
N GLU A 362 145.02 20.42 31.03
CA GLU A 362 144.62 19.86 29.72
C GLU A 362 143.73 18.61 29.84
N ASP A 363 143.72 17.95 31.01
CA ASP A 363 142.95 16.71 31.25
C ASP A 363 141.42 16.88 31.18
N GLY A 364 140.91 18.11 31.32
CA GLY A 364 139.48 18.40 31.20
C GLY A 364 138.90 17.98 29.84
N TYR A 365 139.64 18.17 28.75
CA TYR A 365 139.19 17.84 27.40
C TYR A 365 138.95 16.34 27.19
N ARG A 366 139.69 15.47 27.88
CA ARG A 366 139.50 14.01 27.79
C ARG A 366 138.23 13.54 28.51
N ARG A 367 137.88 14.18 29.64
CA ARG A 367 136.59 13.93 30.32
C ARG A 367 135.43 14.44 29.47
N LEU A 368 135.53 15.68 28.98
CA LEU A 368 134.52 16.30 28.13
C LEU A 368 134.21 15.47 26.87
N LEU A 369 135.22 14.89 26.21
CA LEU A 369 135.03 13.98 25.08
C LEU A 369 134.30 12.68 25.46
N SER A 370 134.62 12.07 26.60
CA SER A 370 133.94 10.86 27.08
C SER A 370 132.49 11.15 27.50
N GLU A 371 132.24 12.32 28.07
CA GLU A 371 130.93 12.79 28.50
C GLU A 371 130.04 13.12 27.29
N LEU A 372 130.58 13.80 26.29
CA LEU A 372 129.91 14.07 25.00
C LEU A 372 129.55 12.76 24.26
N GLN A 373 130.44 11.76 24.26
CA GLN A 373 130.13 10.44 23.68
C GLN A 373 129.00 9.74 24.45
N SER A 374 129.00 9.80 25.78
CA SER A 374 127.90 9.27 26.61
C SER A 374 126.57 10.01 26.34
N GLN A 375 126.63 11.34 26.17
CA GLN A 375 125.48 12.18 25.85
C GLN A 375 124.89 11.85 24.47
N HIS A 376 125.70 11.67 23.44
CA HIS A 376 125.20 11.27 22.12
C HIS A 376 124.66 9.83 22.08
N LEU A 377 125.25 8.92 22.85
CA LEU A 377 124.76 7.54 22.96
C LEU A 377 123.40 7.50 23.69
N THR A 378 123.24 8.26 24.77
CA THR A 378 121.93 8.40 25.47
C THR A 378 120.90 9.16 24.63
N GLN A 379 121.28 10.19 23.86
CA GLN A 379 120.39 10.81 22.85
C GLN A 379 119.94 9.79 21.81
N THR A 380 120.83 8.92 21.32
CA THR A 380 120.49 7.89 20.33
C THR A 380 119.55 6.84 20.90
N THR A 381 119.72 6.41 22.16
CA THR A 381 118.76 5.48 22.78
C THR A 381 117.39 6.14 23.01
N ILE A 382 117.34 7.41 23.43
CA ILE A 382 116.08 8.18 23.58
C ILE A 382 115.37 8.37 22.23
N LEU A 383 116.10 8.65 21.16
CA LEU A 383 115.53 8.76 19.81
C LEU A 383 114.99 7.41 19.34
N ASN A 384 115.73 6.31 19.54
CA ASN A 384 115.28 4.96 19.16
C ASN A 384 114.04 4.52 19.95
N THR A 385 113.94 4.81 21.25
CA THR A 385 112.72 4.50 22.03
C THR A 385 111.55 5.36 21.59
N ARG A 386 111.75 6.65 21.26
CA ARG A 386 110.67 7.50 20.73
C ARG A 386 110.23 7.08 19.33
N ILE A 387 111.14 6.61 18.46
CA ILE A 387 110.79 6.02 17.15
C ILE A 387 109.91 4.76 17.37
N SER A 388 110.36 3.81 18.19
CA SER A 388 109.58 2.59 18.46
C SER A 388 108.21 2.89 19.10
N GLN A 389 108.13 3.92 19.95
CA GLN A 389 106.85 4.41 20.48
C GLN A 389 105.96 5.00 19.38
N LEU A 390 106.49 5.84 18.49
CA LEU A 390 105.76 6.42 17.36
C LEU A 390 105.30 5.36 16.35
N GLU A 391 106.08 4.31 16.13
CA GLU A 391 105.69 3.15 15.31
C GLU A 391 104.50 2.41 15.93
N LYS A 392 104.50 2.21 17.25
CA LYS A 392 103.35 1.63 17.97
C LYS A 392 102.12 2.55 17.95
N GLU A 393 102.30 3.84 18.27
CA GLU A 393 101.25 4.86 18.19
C GLU A 393 100.62 4.87 16.79
N ARG A 394 101.42 4.72 15.73
CA ARG A 394 100.95 4.56 14.35
C ARG A 394 100.17 3.27 14.13
N THR A 395 100.65 2.10 14.56
CA THR A 395 99.93 0.83 14.34
C THR A 395 98.61 0.77 15.10
N ASP A 396 98.56 1.34 16.30
CA ASP A 396 97.33 1.42 17.09
C ASP A 396 96.30 2.33 16.38
N LEU A 397 96.72 3.51 15.89
CA LEU A 397 95.87 4.41 15.10
C LEU A 397 95.43 3.82 13.74
N GLU A 398 96.28 3.05 13.06
CA GLU A 398 95.90 2.34 11.83
C GLU A 398 94.84 1.26 12.09
N HIS A 399 94.89 0.60 13.26
CA HIS A 399 93.86 -0.35 13.69
C HIS A 399 92.54 0.34 14.04
N GLU A 400 92.56 1.42 14.81
CA GLU A 400 91.37 2.21 15.17
C GLU A 400 90.69 2.81 13.93
N LEU A 401 91.47 3.36 12.99
CA LEU A 401 90.96 3.85 11.72
C LEU A 401 90.35 2.72 10.87
N GLY A 402 90.98 1.54 10.87
CA GLY A 402 90.45 0.34 10.21
C GLY A 402 89.10 -0.11 10.77
N ASP A 403 88.93 -0.11 12.09
CA ASP A 403 87.69 -0.58 12.73
C ASP A 403 86.57 0.45 12.73
N THR A 404 86.88 1.75 12.88
CA THR A 404 85.89 2.82 12.68
C THR A 404 85.40 2.89 11.24
N LEU A 405 86.24 2.60 10.25
CA LEU A 405 85.84 2.50 8.85
C LEU A 405 84.97 1.25 8.58
N LYS A 406 85.33 0.09 9.14
CA LYS A 406 84.47 -1.12 9.10
C LYS A 406 83.09 -0.87 9.71
N GLN A 407 83.02 -0.15 10.83
CA GLN A 407 81.73 0.16 11.47
C GLN A 407 80.89 1.09 10.60
N ARG A 408 81.47 2.19 10.09
CA ARG A 408 80.78 3.09 9.15
C ARG A 408 80.26 2.38 7.89
N LEU A 409 80.96 1.37 7.38
CA LEU A 409 80.46 0.56 6.26
C LEU A 409 79.20 -0.23 6.64
N LYS A 410 79.18 -0.89 7.81
CA LYS A 410 77.96 -1.56 8.32
C LYS A 410 76.82 -0.57 8.52
N ASP A 411 77.09 0.61 9.08
CA ASP A 411 76.08 1.64 9.32
C ASP A 411 75.46 2.13 7.99
N ILE A 412 76.28 2.27 6.94
CA ILE A 412 75.83 2.57 5.56
C ILE A 412 75.01 1.43 4.96
N GLU A 413 75.38 0.17 5.19
CA GLU A 413 74.62 -1.00 4.73
C GLU A 413 73.27 -1.11 5.44
N LEU A 414 73.23 -0.86 6.75
CA LEU A 414 72.00 -0.79 7.55
C LEU A 414 71.07 0.32 7.03
N MET A 415 71.56 1.55 6.88
CA MET A 415 70.77 2.67 6.32
C MET A 415 70.26 2.39 4.91
N ARG A 416 71.04 1.70 4.06
CA ARG A 416 70.59 1.26 2.72
C ARG A 416 69.47 0.22 2.81
N SER A 417 69.58 -0.74 3.74
CA SER A 417 68.53 -1.76 3.94
C SER A 417 67.23 -1.14 4.47
N GLU A 418 67.33 -0.20 5.43
CA GLU A 418 66.17 0.51 5.99
C GLU A 418 65.49 1.40 4.94
N ALA A 419 66.28 2.11 4.11
CA ALA A 419 65.75 2.90 2.99
C ALA A 419 65.06 2.02 1.94
N HIS A 420 65.59 0.83 1.66
CA HIS A 420 64.94 -0.12 0.75
C HIS A 420 63.61 -0.65 1.30
N ILE A 421 63.58 -1.04 2.58
CA ILE A 421 62.34 -1.49 3.26
C ILE A 421 61.28 -0.39 3.21
N LYS A 422 61.61 0.85 3.58
CA LYS A 422 60.68 2.00 3.50
C LYS A 422 60.19 2.28 2.08
N SER A 423 61.01 2.00 1.05
CA SER A 423 60.59 2.12 -0.34
C SER A 423 59.59 1.04 -0.77
N LEU A 424 59.65 -0.15 -0.18
CA LEU A 424 58.67 -1.23 -0.38
C LEU A 424 57.38 -0.93 0.39
N GLU A 425 57.47 -0.54 1.66
CA GLU A 425 56.33 -0.11 2.48
C GLU A 425 55.54 1.05 1.82
N TYR A 426 56.24 1.99 1.17
CA TYR A 426 55.61 3.07 0.42
C TYR A 426 54.90 2.58 -0.85
N ALA A 427 55.48 1.62 -1.58
CA ALA A 427 54.85 1.01 -2.75
C ALA A 427 53.59 0.21 -2.37
N ASP A 428 53.67 -0.61 -1.31
CA ASP A 428 52.54 -1.35 -0.76
C ASP A 428 51.43 -0.41 -0.27
N SER A 429 51.80 0.71 0.36
CA SER A 429 50.86 1.76 0.80
C SER A 429 50.14 2.41 -0.38
N LEU A 430 50.84 2.70 -1.48
CA LEU A 430 50.23 3.20 -2.72
C LEU A 430 49.29 2.16 -3.36
N GLN A 431 49.66 0.88 -3.38
CA GLN A 431 48.77 -0.18 -3.88
C GLN A 431 47.51 -0.30 -3.02
N ASN A 432 47.66 -0.36 -1.69
CA ASN A 432 46.53 -0.40 -0.75
C ASN A 432 45.61 0.83 -0.91
N MET A 433 46.16 2.00 -1.21
CA MET A 433 45.38 3.20 -1.51
C MET A 433 44.64 3.07 -2.85
N ALA A 434 45.27 2.53 -3.89
CA ALA A 434 44.64 2.30 -5.19
C ALA A 434 43.48 1.30 -5.11
N GLU A 435 43.66 0.17 -4.41
CA GLU A 435 42.62 -0.85 -4.19
C GLU A 435 41.42 -0.27 -3.42
N ARG A 436 41.66 0.53 -2.37
CA ARG A 436 40.59 1.23 -1.64
C ARG A 436 39.86 2.24 -2.52
N ASN A 437 40.56 2.99 -3.35
CA ASN A 437 39.95 3.93 -4.30
C ASN A 437 39.10 3.19 -5.34
N GLU A 438 39.56 2.03 -5.83
CA GLU A 438 38.76 1.18 -6.73
C GLU A 438 37.49 0.65 -6.04
N GLN A 439 37.58 0.25 -4.77
CA GLN A 439 36.43 -0.18 -3.97
C GLN A 439 35.44 0.97 -3.72
N ILE A 440 35.92 2.19 -3.48
CA ILE A 440 35.10 3.41 -3.35
C ILE A 440 34.39 3.73 -4.68
N LEU A 441 35.07 3.60 -5.82
CA LEU A 441 34.44 3.78 -7.13
C LEU A 441 33.36 2.72 -7.41
N LYS A 442 33.61 1.46 -7.04
CA LYS A 442 32.63 0.36 -7.16
C LYS A 442 31.39 0.60 -6.29
N SER A 443 31.56 1.03 -5.03
CA SER A 443 30.42 1.32 -4.14
C SER A 443 29.67 2.59 -4.54
N ALA A 444 30.36 3.65 -5.01
CA ALA A 444 29.72 4.84 -5.57
C ALA A 444 28.87 4.52 -6.81
N ALA A 445 29.34 3.63 -7.69
CA ALA A 445 28.56 3.15 -8.83
C ALA A 445 27.30 2.38 -8.39
N GLN A 446 27.41 1.50 -7.39
CA GLN A 446 26.27 0.77 -6.82
C GLN A 446 25.24 1.71 -6.16
N ILE A 447 25.70 2.69 -5.38
CA ILE A 447 24.85 3.72 -4.77
C ILE A 447 24.06 4.46 -5.85
N LYS A 448 24.72 4.86 -6.95
CA LYS A 448 24.05 5.50 -8.08
C LYS A 448 22.98 4.60 -8.71
N THR A 449 23.29 3.33 -8.99
CA THR A 449 22.30 2.39 -9.55
C THR A 449 21.08 2.21 -8.63
N LEU A 450 21.28 2.20 -7.30
CA LEU A 450 20.17 2.15 -6.35
C LEU A 450 19.37 3.45 -6.31
N GLN A 451 20.01 4.62 -6.46
CA GLN A 451 19.32 5.92 -6.59
C GLN A 451 18.49 5.97 -7.88
N ASP A 452 19.04 5.52 -9.01
CA ASP A 452 18.33 5.44 -10.30
C ASP A 452 17.10 4.51 -10.20
N GLN A 453 17.21 3.38 -9.47
CA GLN A 453 16.10 2.46 -9.19
C GLN A 453 15.03 3.07 -8.27
N ILE A 454 15.42 3.80 -7.22
CA ILE A 454 14.48 4.50 -6.33
C ILE A 454 13.70 5.56 -7.11
N ALA A 455 14.37 6.40 -7.90
CA ALA A 455 13.71 7.42 -8.72
C ALA A 455 12.75 6.82 -9.76
N ALA A 456 13.10 5.66 -10.35
CA ALA A 456 12.19 4.93 -11.24
C ALA A 456 10.95 4.38 -10.50
N ALA A 457 11.12 3.84 -9.29
CA ALA A 457 10.02 3.35 -8.46
C ALA A 457 9.10 4.49 -7.97
N GLU A 458 9.66 5.64 -7.60
CA GLU A 458 8.90 6.84 -7.24
C GLU A 458 8.08 7.36 -8.42
N LYS A 459 8.67 7.42 -9.63
CA LYS A 459 7.95 7.79 -10.86
C LYS A 459 6.81 6.81 -11.17
N ALA A 460 7.04 5.50 -11.02
CA ALA A 460 5.99 4.49 -11.21
C ALA A 460 4.84 4.69 -10.19
N ARG A 461 5.19 4.90 -8.90
CA ARG A 461 4.21 5.17 -7.84
C ARG A 461 3.41 6.45 -8.07
N ALA A 462 4.03 7.50 -8.63
CA ALA A 462 3.31 8.71 -9.05
C ALA A 462 2.24 8.39 -10.10
N THR A 463 2.59 7.69 -11.18
CA THR A 463 1.61 7.30 -12.21
C THR A 463 0.49 6.37 -11.70
N GLN A 464 0.78 5.54 -10.70
CA GLN A 464 -0.24 4.73 -10.01
C GLN A 464 -1.17 5.59 -9.13
N ASN A 465 -0.64 6.59 -8.42
CA ASN A 465 -1.47 7.54 -7.68
C ASN A 465 -2.38 8.33 -8.62
N ASP A 466 -1.85 8.81 -9.75
CA ASP A 466 -2.63 9.57 -10.74
C ASP A 466 -3.82 8.74 -11.25
N SER A 467 -3.59 7.48 -11.63
CA SER A 467 -4.67 6.58 -12.08
C SER A 467 -5.68 6.26 -10.97
N LEU A 468 -5.25 6.13 -9.71
CA LEU A 468 -6.16 6.01 -8.56
C LEU A 468 -6.99 7.28 -8.36
N THR A 469 -6.45 8.49 -8.56
CA THR A 469 -7.27 9.73 -8.49
C THR A 469 -8.27 9.83 -9.63
N GLN A 470 -7.93 9.33 -10.83
CA GLN A 470 -8.87 9.25 -11.95
C GLN A 470 -10.00 8.26 -11.64
N LEU A 471 -9.67 7.03 -11.24
CA LEU A 471 -10.66 6.00 -10.90
C LEU A 471 -11.56 6.43 -9.73
N THR A 472 -11.04 7.21 -8.79
CA THR A 472 -11.83 7.81 -7.70
C THR A 472 -12.82 8.86 -8.20
N LYS A 473 -12.43 9.70 -9.17
CA LYS A 473 -13.34 10.68 -9.82
C LYS A 473 -14.42 9.95 -10.61
N GLU A 474 -14.07 8.90 -11.36
CA GLU A 474 -15.02 8.08 -12.12
C GLU A 474 -16.04 7.40 -11.20
N LEU A 475 -15.59 6.81 -10.07
CA LEU A 475 -16.48 6.29 -9.02
C LEU A 475 -17.39 7.37 -8.43
N GLN A 476 -16.90 8.60 -8.24
CA GLN A 476 -17.71 9.71 -7.75
C GLN A 476 -18.79 10.12 -8.77
N THR A 477 -18.45 10.20 -10.07
CA THR A 477 -19.42 10.47 -11.15
C THR A 477 -20.49 9.39 -11.21
N ILE A 478 -20.09 8.10 -11.24
CA ILE A 478 -21.02 6.96 -11.26
C ILE A 478 -21.93 6.97 -10.02
N LYS A 479 -21.42 7.35 -8.85
CA LYS A 479 -22.22 7.49 -7.61
C LYS A 479 -23.25 8.62 -7.72
N VAL A 480 -22.89 9.76 -8.30
CA VAL A 480 -23.83 10.87 -8.55
C VAL A 480 -24.89 10.45 -9.56
N GLU A 481 -24.51 9.85 -10.70
CA GLU A 481 -25.46 9.32 -11.68
C GLU A 481 -26.42 8.31 -11.07
N SER A 482 -25.93 7.37 -10.25
CA SER A 482 -26.77 6.39 -9.55
C SER A 482 -27.74 7.06 -8.58
N SER A 483 -27.35 8.17 -7.95
CA SER A 483 -28.24 8.95 -7.08
C SER A 483 -29.32 9.69 -7.88
N THR A 484 -28.99 10.23 -9.05
CA THR A 484 -29.94 10.90 -9.96
C THR A 484 -30.91 9.90 -10.57
N ARG A 485 -30.45 8.70 -10.96
CA ARG A 485 -31.33 7.63 -11.45
C ARG A 485 -32.26 7.11 -10.34
N ALA A 486 -31.80 7.06 -9.09
CA ALA A 486 -32.64 6.67 -7.95
C ALA A 486 -33.77 7.69 -7.69
N SER A 487 -33.48 9.00 -7.69
CA SER A 487 -34.53 10.02 -7.52
C SER A 487 -35.48 10.13 -8.72
N GLN A 488 -34.99 9.84 -9.94
CA GLN A 488 -35.86 9.66 -11.11
C GLN A 488 -36.83 8.49 -10.92
N ILE A 489 -36.37 7.32 -10.46
CA ILE A 489 -37.23 6.17 -10.15
C ILE A 489 -38.26 6.52 -9.08
N GLU A 490 -37.86 7.18 -7.98
CA GLU A 490 -38.78 7.63 -6.92
C GLU A 490 -39.86 8.59 -7.47
N SER A 491 -39.48 9.51 -8.36
CA SER A 491 -40.42 10.44 -8.99
C SER A 491 -41.43 9.73 -9.92
N LEU A 492 -40.99 8.70 -10.65
CA LEU A 492 -41.84 7.89 -11.52
C LEU A 492 -42.76 6.97 -10.71
N GLU A 493 -42.27 6.39 -9.61
CA GLU A 493 -43.12 5.65 -8.66
C GLU A 493 -44.22 6.54 -8.06
N LYS A 494 -43.89 7.78 -7.70
CA LYS A 494 -44.88 8.73 -7.20
C LYS A 494 -45.91 9.07 -8.28
N ALA A 495 -45.46 9.38 -9.50
CA ALA A 495 -46.36 9.65 -10.63
C ALA A 495 -47.29 8.46 -10.91
N LEU A 496 -46.77 7.22 -10.86
CA LEU A 496 -47.54 5.99 -11.01
C LEU A 496 -48.62 5.89 -9.92
N LYS A 497 -48.26 6.06 -8.63
CA LYS A 497 -49.20 6.08 -7.50
C LYS A 497 -50.31 7.13 -7.71
N GLU A 498 -49.96 8.36 -8.09
CA GLU A 498 -50.98 9.39 -8.37
C GLU A 498 -51.87 9.04 -9.59
N THR A 499 -51.35 8.37 -10.63
CA THR A 499 -52.19 7.90 -11.75
C THR A 499 -53.12 6.76 -11.34
N GLN A 500 -52.68 5.85 -10.48
CA GLN A 500 -53.48 4.76 -9.93
C GLN A 500 -54.59 5.30 -9.01
N GLU A 501 -54.30 6.33 -8.21
CA GLU A 501 -55.30 7.04 -7.41
C GLU A 501 -56.34 7.74 -8.30
N ARG A 502 -55.91 8.49 -9.33
CA ARG A 502 -56.80 9.11 -10.33
C ARG A 502 -57.67 8.07 -11.03
N GLU A 503 -57.10 6.92 -11.43
CA GLU A 503 -57.85 5.83 -12.06
C GLU A 503 -58.89 5.25 -11.10
N SER A 504 -58.55 5.03 -9.82
CA SER A 504 -59.49 4.54 -8.80
C SER A 504 -60.65 5.51 -8.56
N SER A 505 -60.38 6.83 -8.61
CA SER A 505 -61.38 7.89 -8.53
C SER A 505 -62.29 7.92 -9.76
N ILE A 506 -61.73 7.80 -10.97
CA ILE A 506 -62.54 7.72 -12.21
C ILE A 506 -63.39 6.45 -12.23
N ARG A 507 -62.86 5.31 -11.77
CA ARG A 507 -63.60 4.05 -11.64
C ARG A 507 -64.76 4.17 -10.64
N SER A 508 -64.58 4.84 -9.51
CA SER A 508 -65.66 5.04 -8.53
C SER A 508 -66.72 6.03 -9.03
N GLN A 509 -66.32 7.12 -9.69
CA GLN A 509 -67.25 8.05 -10.37
C GLN A 509 -68.07 7.34 -11.45
N ALA A 510 -67.42 6.53 -12.29
CA ALA A 510 -68.10 5.74 -13.32
C ALA A 510 -69.06 4.69 -12.73
N GLN A 511 -68.76 4.14 -11.54
CA GLN A 511 -69.69 3.27 -10.82
C GLN A 511 -70.90 4.05 -10.28
N THR A 512 -70.68 5.20 -9.65
CA THR A 512 -71.78 6.09 -9.19
C THR A 512 -72.69 6.49 -10.35
N LEU A 513 -72.14 6.88 -11.50
CA LEU A 513 -72.90 7.23 -12.70
C LEU A 513 -73.69 6.04 -13.27
N ARG A 514 -73.19 4.80 -13.17
CA ARG A 514 -73.95 3.58 -13.53
C ARG A 514 -75.11 3.34 -12.58
N ASP A 515 -74.91 3.50 -11.28
CA ASP A 515 -75.97 3.33 -10.28
C ASP A 515 -77.00 4.46 -10.33
N GLU A 516 -76.60 5.69 -10.70
CA GLU A 516 -77.52 6.78 -11.04
C GLU A 516 -78.29 6.51 -12.33
N LEU A 517 -77.64 6.08 -13.40
CA LEU A 517 -78.32 5.68 -14.63
C LEU A 517 -79.33 4.55 -14.37
N ARG A 518 -79.00 3.59 -13.50
CA ARG A 518 -79.90 2.50 -13.08
C ARG A 518 -81.08 3.01 -12.25
N LYS A 519 -80.89 4.01 -11.38
CA LYS A 519 -82.00 4.71 -10.67
C LYS A 519 -82.88 5.47 -11.66
N VAL A 520 -82.29 6.19 -12.62
CA VAL A 520 -83.03 6.93 -13.66
C VAL A 520 -83.83 5.98 -14.54
N GLN A 521 -83.25 4.86 -15.01
CA GLN A 521 -83.96 3.83 -15.76
C GLN A 521 -85.12 3.23 -14.96
N SER A 522 -84.93 2.93 -13.67
CA SER A 522 -86.00 2.47 -12.78
C SER A 522 -87.12 3.51 -12.60
N GLY A 523 -86.74 4.79 -12.47
CA GLY A 523 -87.69 5.92 -12.40
C GLY A 523 -88.43 6.18 -13.72
N VAL A 524 -87.79 5.97 -14.87
CA VAL A 524 -88.42 6.04 -16.19
C VAL A 524 -89.43 4.91 -16.35
N LEU A 525 -89.06 3.66 -16.06
CA LEU A 525 -89.98 2.50 -16.07
C LEU A 525 -91.17 2.67 -15.10
N SER A 526 -90.94 3.35 -13.97
CA SER A 526 -92.01 3.69 -13.01
C SER A 526 -92.97 4.76 -13.55
N ASN A 527 -92.45 5.79 -14.23
CA ASN A 527 -93.26 6.83 -14.87
C ASN A 527 -93.93 6.36 -16.18
N GLU A 528 -93.35 5.38 -16.88
CA GLU A 528 -93.90 4.81 -18.10
C GLU A 528 -95.15 3.97 -17.81
N ASN A 529 -95.21 3.30 -16.66
CA ASN A 529 -96.45 2.68 -16.13
C ASN A 529 -97.56 3.70 -15.79
N LEU A 530 -97.27 5.00 -15.74
CA LEU A 530 -98.25 6.07 -15.52
C LEU A 530 -98.59 6.85 -16.81
N ARG A 531 -97.98 6.50 -17.96
CA ARG A 531 -98.30 7.13 -19.25
C ARG A 531 -99.32 6.31 -20.03
N SER A 532 -100.41 6.95 -20.41
CA SER A 532 -101.46 6.37 -21.25
C SER A 532 -100.94 6.04 -22.65
N LYS A 533 -101.49 4.97 -23.26
CA LYS A 533 -101.16 4.56 -24.62
C LYS A 533 -101.64 5.60 -25.64
N GLY A 534 -100.71 6.38 -26.21
CA GLY A 534 -101.02 7.24 -27.36
C GLY A 534 -99.91 8.22 -27.71
N VAL A 535 -99.83 8.57 -29.00
CA VAL A 535 -99.01 9.65 -29.59
C VAL A 535 -97.49 9.54 -29.35
N GLY A 536 -96.79 8.97 -30.34
CA GLY A 536 -95.39 9.31 -30.62
C GLY A 536 -95.31 10.06 -31.95
N TYR A 537 -94.22 10.82 -32.19
CA TYR A 537 -93.84 11.34 -33.50
C TYR A 537 -92.39 11.86 -33.52
N PHE A 538 -91.56 11.33 -34.43
CA PHE A 538 -90.37 11.94 -35.08
C PHE A 538 -89.21 12.49 -34.21
N ALA A 539 -87.99 12.69 -34.73
CA ALA A 539 -87.23 11.95 -35.77
C ALA A 539 -85.72 12.33 -35.72
N ASN A 540 -84.87 11.34 -35.99
CA ASN A 540 -83.63 11.42 -36.80
C ASN A 540 -82.76 12.70 -36.80
N PHE A 541 -81.57 12.62 -36.19
CA PHE A 541 -80.40 13.46 -36.54
C PHE A 541 -79.26 12.56 -37.05
N SER A 542 -78.51 13.04 -38.04
CA SER A 542 -77.67 12.21 -38.92
C SER A 542 -76.16 12.32 -38.67
N ASN A 543 -75.42 11.28 -39.08
CA ASN A 543 -73.95 11.28 -39.17
C ASN A 543 -73.40 12.46 -39.99
N THR A 544 -72.20 12.91 -39.62
CA THR A 544 -71.21 13.48 -40.56
C THR A 544 -69.80 13.04 -40.17
N ASP A 545 -69.24 12.04 -40.86
CA ASP A 545 -67.80 11.80 -40.89
C ASP A 545 -67.11 12.92 -41.67
N SER A 546 -65.91 13.35 -41.25
CA SER A 546 -65.01 14.20 -42.05
C SER A 546 -63.56 14.20 -41.53
N THR A 547 -62.66 13.64 -42.32
CA THR A 547 -61.22 14.01 -42.40
C THR A 547 -61.00 14.47 -43.86
N PRO A 548 -60.11 15.44 -44.17
CA PRO A 548 -58.65 15.27 -44.04
C PRO A 548 -57.85 16.56 -43.71
N THR A 549 -56.54 16.52 -43.94
CA THR A 549 -55.50 17.57 -43.78
C THR A 549 -55.29 18.40 -45.09
N PRO A 550 -54.22 19.21 -45.25
CA PRO A 550 -53.76 20.43 -44.53
C PRO A 550 -53.86 21.70 -45.44
N PRO A 551 -53.32 22.90 -45.10
CA PRO A 551 -52.00 23.31 -45.66
C PRO A 551 -51.17 24.40 -44.89
N SER A 552 -50.01 24.71 -45.50
CA SER A 552 -48.91 25.67 -45.23
C SER A 552 -49.21 27.18 -44.98
N TYR A 553 -48.30 27.83 -44.19
CA TYR A 553 -47.67 29.19 -44.21
C TYR A 553 -48.20 30.35 -45.13
N PRO A 554 -47.90 31.67 -44.91
CA PRO A 554 -46.74 32.26 -44.18
C PRO A 554 -46.93 33.59 -43.36
N SER A 555 -45.86 34.07 -42.71
CA SER A 555 -45.41 35.50 -42.47
C SER A 555 -46.39 36.59 -41.93
N LYS A 556 -45.98 37.68 -41.23
CA LYS A 556 -44.67 38.35 -40.96
C LYS A 556 -44.80 39.34 -39.76
N GLU A 557 -43.66 39.83 -39.24
CA GLU A 557 -43.40 41.11 -38.50
C GLU A 557 -44.53 41.75 -37.63
N THR A 558 -44.35 41.94 -36.32
CA THR A 558 -43.65 43.10 -35.68
C THR A 558 -43.73 43.01 -34.13
N THR A 559 -43.14 43.85 -33.24
CA THR A 559 -41.81 44.54 -33.13
C THR A 559 -41.73 45.29 -31.78
N LEU A 560 -40.71 45.03 -30.92
CA LEU A 560 -40.37 45.76 -29.66
C LEU A 560 -41.45 45.67 -28.53
N GLU A 561 -41.25 45.82 -27.19
CA GLU A 561 -40.19 46.16 -26.20
C GLU A 561 -40.58 45.49 -24.83
N ARG A 562 -39.84 45.43 -23.70
CA ARG A 562 -38.40 45.48 -23.31
C ARG A 562 -38.26 45.19 -21.79
N SER A 563 -37.25 44.43 -21.33
CA SER A 563 -36.86 44.18 -19.91
C SER A 563 -37.83 43.27 -19.10
N SER A 564 -37.46 42.48 -18.08
CA SER A 564 -36.26 42.49 -17.21
C SER A 564 -35.87 41.11 -16.61
N GLN A 565 -34.60 40.95 -16.20
CA GLN A 565 -34.08 40.12 -15.07
C GLN A 565 -34.08 38.55 -15.10
N SER A 566 -32.98 38.00 -15.63
CA SER A 566 -32.08 37.03 -14.95
C SER A 566 -32.58 35.56 -14.65
N PRO A 567 -31.80 34.64 -14.01
CA PRO A 567 -31.31 33.41 -14.70
C PRO A 567 -31.45 32.12 -13.81
N PRO A 568 -30.69 30.98 -13.93
CA PRO A 568 -29.67 30.54 -14.90
C PRO A 568 -30.01 29.14 -15.56
N PRO A 569 -29.21 28.03 -15.56
CA PRO A 569 -28.83 27.40 -16.85
C PRO A 569 -28.95 25.86 -16.99
N GLU A 570 -29.19 25.32 -18.20
CA GLU A 570 -28.81 23.93 -18.53
C GLU A 570 -28.69 23.61 -20.04
N SER A 571 -27.86 22.59 -20.36
CA SER A 571 -27.92 21.64 -21.49
C SER A 571 -27.97 22.06 -22.99
N HIS A 572 -26.91 21.65 -23.72
CA HIS A 572 -26.91 20.77 -24.93
C HIS A 572 -27.56 21.11 -26.31
N ASP A 573 -26.74 20.91 -27.37
CA ASP A 573 -26.99 20.14 -28.62
C ASP A 573 -28.04 20.63 -29.69
N LEU A 574 -27.99 20.29 -31.00
CA LEU A 574 -27.01 19.56 -31.85
C LEU A 574 -27.14 19.89 -33.37
N THR A 575 -26.06 20.23 -34.08
CA THR A 575 -25.87 20.10 -35.56
C THR A 575 -24.36 19.98 -35.87
N ARG A 576 -23.79 19.08 -36.69
CA ARG A 576 -24.21 18.17 -37.79
C ARG A 576 -24.31 18.78 -39.20
N SER A 577 -23.18 18.81 -39.94
CA SER A 577 -23.09 18.37 -41.35
C SER A 577 -21.65 18.40 -41.92
N ASP A 578 -21.14 17.25 -42.32
CA ASP A 578 -20.36 16.96 -43.55
C ASP A 578 -19.43 18.03 -44.19
N ALA A 579 -18.11 17.86 -43.97
CA ALA A 579 -16.98 17.95 -44.93
C ALA A 579 -16.76 19.18 -45.89
N PRO A 580 -15.55 19.37 -46.47
CA PRO A 580 -14.20 19.14 -45.94
C PRO A 580 -13.28 20.38 -46.09
N SER A 581 -12.38 20.65 -45.12
CA SER A 581 -11.34 21.67 -45.29
C SER A 581 -10.06 21.34 -44.51
N SER A 582 -9.08 20.77 -45.21
CA SER A 582 -7.73 20.49 -44.71
C SER A 582 -6.85 21.75 -44.69
N THR A 583 -6.39 22.17 -43.51
CA THR A 583 -5.25 23.10 -43.34
C THR A 583 -4.55 23.03 -41.97
N ASN A 584 -5.22 22.62 -40.89
CA ASN A 584 -4.61 22.63 -39.54
C ASN A 584 -3.85 21.35 -39.17
N ASP A 585 -4.25 20.18 -39.69
CA ASP A 585 -3.68 18.88 -39.29
C ASP A 585 -2.17 18.78 -39.61
N GLU A 586 -1.70 19.43 -40.68
CA GLU A 586 -0.27 19.55 -41.01
C GLU A 586 0.54 20.30 -39.93
N ALA A 587 -0.08 21.18 -39.14
CA ALA A 587 0.58 21.86 -38.03
C ALA A 587 0.73 20.92 -36.80
N GLU A 588 -0.32 20.17 -36.45
CA GLU A 588 -0.28 19.28 -35.28
C GLU A 588 0.61 18.05 -35.50
N LEU A 589 0.60 17.47 -36.72
CA LEU A 589 1.58 16.45 -37.14
C LEU A 589 3.03 16.93 -37.01
N ASN A 590 3.29 18.21 -37.31
CA ASN A 590 4.62 18.80 -37.23
C ASN A 590 5.06 19.00 -35.77
N PHE A 591 4.14 19.37 -34.85
CA PHE A 591 4.46 19.46 -33.42
C PHE A 591 4.82 18.11 -32.80
N GLU A 592 4.14 17.01 -33.16
CA GLU A 592 4.49 15.69 -32.64
C GLU A 592 5.81 15.15 -33.24
N TYR A 593 6.05 15.39 -34.53
CA TYR A 593 7.35 15.07 -35.15
C TYR A 593 8.51 15.88 -34.52
N LEU A 594 8.32 17.18 -34.30
CA LEU A 594 9.31 18.05 -33.65
C LEU A 594 9.56 17.64 -32.19
N ARG A 595 8.49 17.27 -31.45
CA ARG A 595 8.55 16.76 -30.08
C ARG A 595 9.35 15.46 -29.99
N ASN A 596 9.11 14.51 -30.90
CA ASN A 596 9.83 13.24 -30.93
C ASN A 596 11.30 13.44 -31.36
N THR A 597 11.56 14.33 -32.32
CA THR A 597 12.93 14.71 -32.73
C THR A 597 13.71 15.35 -31.57
N LEU A 598 13.07 16.26 -30.82
CA LEU A 598 13.65 16.88 -29.62
C LEU A 598 13.89 15.86 -28.50
N LEU A 599 12.96 14.94 -28.26
CA LEU A 599 13.13 13.86 -27.28
C LEU A 599 14.31 12.97 -27.64
N GLN A 600 14.44 12.57 -28.90
CA GLN A 600 15.57 11.73 -29.37
C GLN A 600 16.92 12.46 -29.24
N PHE A 601 16.96 13.78 -29.49
CA PHE A 601 18.14 14.63 -29.22
C PHE A 601 18.44 14.80 -27.72
N LEU A 602 17.41 14.78 -26.86
CA LEU A 602 17.54 14.88 -25.40
C LEU A 602 17.84 13.55 -24.72
N GLU A 603 17.57 12.42 -25.37
CA GLU A 603 17.89 11.07 -24.93
C GLU A 603 19.34 10.71 -25.28
N HIS A 604 19.73 10.76 -26.55
CA HIS A 604 21.11 10.47 -26.97
C HIS A 604 22.07 11.61 -26.59
N LYS A 605 23.03 11.37 -25.69
CA LYS A 605 24.02 12.40 -25.29
C LYS A 605 25.03 12.68 -26.40
N ASP A 606 25.36 11.67 -27.18
CA ASP A 606 26.46 11.69 -28.15
C ASP A 606 26.21 12.72 -29.27
N MET A 607 24.94 12.87 -29.68
CA MET A 607 24.47 13.88 -30.64
C MET A 607 24.67 15.33 -30.19
N ARG A 608 24.86 15.60 -28.90
CA ARG A 608 25.04 16.96 -28.36
C ARG A 608 26.49 17.45 -28.32
N ILE A 609 27.46 16.58 -28.56
CA ILE A 609 28.89 16.89 -28.39
C ILE A 609 29.49 17.63 -29.60
N VAL A 610 28.87 17.50 -30.79
CA VAL A 610 29.42 17.99 -32.07
C VAL A 610 29.43 19.53 -32.20
N HIS A 611 28.62 20.25 -31.43
CA HIS A 611 28.47 21.71 -31.57
C HIS A 611 29.38 22.56 -30.67
N THR A 612 30.09 21.98 -29.71
CA THR A 612 30.97 22.71 -28.77
C THR A 612 32.44 22.78 -29.21
N SER A 613 32.75 22.43 -30.45
CA SER A 613 34.12 22.47 -31.02
C SER A 613 34.27 23.50 -32.16
N LEU A 614 33.49 24.59 -32.11
CA LEU A 614 33.45 25.62 -33.15
C LEU A 614 33.23 27.05 -32.61
N ILE A 615 33.55 27.25 -31.32
CA ILE A 615 33.73 28.53 -30.61
C ILE A 615 34.99 28.38 -29.75
#